data_AF-A0A972R859-F1
#
_entry.id   AF-A0A972R859-F1
#
_cell.length_a   1.000
_cell.length_b   1.000
_cell.length_c   1.000
_cell.angle_alpha   90.00
_cell.angle_beta   90.00
_cell.angle_gamma   90.00
#
_symmetry.space_group_name_H-M   'P 1'
#
loop_
_entity.id
_entity.type
_entity.pdbx_description
1 polymer ?
#
loop_
_entity_poly.entity_id
_entity_poly.type
_entity_poly.pdbx_seq_one_letter_code
_entity_poly.pdbx_strand_id
1 'polypeptide(L)'
;MNAATKEIIRTIAPPIISASVLLFIIWLIYRKLTAPSTDEKTWQGDIHTNRLSYAKSQYQNFADALLSSFQGTWGDDEDAIYDVFRQMKTDSDVLQLELAWGKRTFFTIRDGLYYSATLSEVLTGQLSNKEIAKVNEILSGNGINITF
;
A
#
# COMPACT_ATOMS: atom_id res chain seq x y z
N MET A 1 21.44 50.43 9.75
CA MET A 1 21.35 49.71 8.46
C MET A 1 21.34 50.73 7.34
N ASN A 2 22.34 50.74 6.45
CA ASN A 2 22.49 51.78 5.43
C ASN A 2 21.58 51.50 4.20
N ALA A 3 21.37 52.50 3.35
CA ALA A 3 20.47 52.41 2.18
C ALA A 3 20.86 51.25 1.23
N ALA A 4 22.16 51.02 1.04
CA ALA A 4 22.67 49.91 0.24
C ALA A 4 22.27 48.53 0.83
N THR A 5 22.28 48.39 2.16
CA THR A 5 21.87 47.13 2.80
C THR A 5 20.38 46.84 2.62
N LYS A 6 19.52 47.88 2.59
CA LYS A 6 18.07 47.73 2.37
C LYS A 6 17.73 47.28 0.94
N GLU A 7 18.41 47.84 -0.06
CA GLU A 7 18.20 47.49 -1.47
C GLU A 7 18.67 46.06 -1.80
N ILE A 8 19.78 45.63 -1.18
CA ILE A 8 20.27 44.25 -1.26
C ILE A 8 19.23 43.28 -0.67
N ILE A 9 18.74 43.53 0.55
CA ILE A 9 17.74 42.66 1.19
C ILE A 9 16.44 42.61 0.36
N ARG A 10 15.99 43.74 -0.19
CA ARG A 10 14.77 43.81 -1.01
C ARG A 10 14.86 42.98 -2.29
N THR A 11 16.05 42.88 -2.87
CA THR A 11 16.26 42.17 -4.14
C THR A 11 16.42 40.67 -3.95
N ILE A 12 17.05 40.22 -2.85
CA ILE A 12 17.39 38.80 -2.66
C ILE A 12 16.38 38.05 -1.76
N ALA A 13 15.62 38.75 -0.90
CA ALA A 13 14.67 38.10 -0.01
C ALA A 13 13.53 37.34 -0.73
N PRO A 14 12.90 37.87 -1.82
CA PRO A 14 11.82 37.16 -2.50
C PRO A 14 12.20 35.79 -3.10
N PRO A 15 13.33 35.62 -3.83
CA PRO A 15 13.71 34.30 -4.35
C PRO A 15 14.14 33.32 -3.25
N ILE A 16 14.76 33.80 -2.15
CA ILE A 16 15.10 32.95 -1.01
C ILE A 16 13.84 32.40 -0.34
N ILE A 17 12.85 33.26 -0.08
CA ILE A 17 11.56 32.85 0.50
C ILE A 17 10.86 31.85 -0.42
N SER A 18 10.87 32.10 -1.74
CA SER A 18 10.27 31.21 -2.73
C SER A 18 10.92 29.82 -2.73
N ALA A 19 12.26 29.75 -2.67
CA ALA A 19 13.00 28.50 -2.58
C ALA A 19 12.74 27.76 -1.26
N SER A 20 12.65 28.48 -0.14
CA SER A 20 12.30 27.90 1.16
C SER A 20 10.88 27.32 1.18
N VAL A 21 9.91 28.00 0.56
CA VAL A 21 8.54 27.48 0.42
C VAL A 21 8.53 26.22 -0.45
N LEU A 22 9.28 26.20 -1.56
CA LEU A 22 9.42 25.03 -2.42
C LEU A 22 10.03 23.84 -1.68
N LEU A 23 11.12 24.06 -0.94
CA LEU A 23 11.76 23.03 -0.11
C LEU A 23 10.84 22.54 1.01
N PHE A 24 10.03 23.42 1.60
CA PHE A 24 9.06 23.06 2.62
C PHE A 24 7.91 22.22 2.03
N ILE A 25 7.41 22.55 0.83
CA ILE A 25 6.41 21.76 0.12
C ILE A 25 6.97 20.39 -0.26
N ILE A 26 8.20 20.34 -0.79
CA ILE A 26 8.91 19.09 -1.09
C ILE A 26 9.06 18.25 0.17
N TRP A 27 9.48 18.85 1.29
CA TRP A 27 9.57 18.18 2.58
C TRP A 27 8.21 17.67 3.09
N LEU A 28 7.12 18.43 2.93
CA LEU A 28 5.77 17.98 3.28
C LEU A 28 5.33 16.79 2.43
N ILE A 29 5.65 16.79 1.13
CA ILE A 29 5.38 15.67 0.23
C ILE A 29 6.21 14.45 0.64
N TYR A 30 7.52 14.61 0.86
CA TYR A 30 8.39 13.53 1.35
C TYR A 30 7.90 12.98 2.69
N ARG A 31 7.47 13.83 3.62
CA ARG A 31 6.94 13.41 4.92
C ARG A 31 5.65 12.61 4.76
N LYS A 32 4.74 13.00 3.85
CA LYS A 32 3.51 12.25 3.59
C LYS A 32 3.78 10.90 2.90
N LEU A 33 4.79 10.84 2.04
CA LEU A 33 5.19 9.61 1.34
C LEU A 33 5.98 8.64 2.21
N THR A 34 6.73 9.14 3.21
CA THR A 34 7.59 8.33 4.08
C THR A 34 7.02 8.11 5.48
N ALA A 35 5.87 8.71 5.82
CA ALA A 35 5.18 8.38 7.06
C ALA A 35 4.77 6.90 7.02
N PRO A 36 5.27 6.04 7.92
CA PRO A 36 4.75 4.69 8.05
C PRO A 36 3.26 4.79 8.37
N SER A 37 2.42 4.09 7.62
CA SER A 37 0.98 4.05 7.91
C SER A 37 0.82 3.40 9.28
N THR A 38 0.33 4.16 10.23
CA THR A 38 0.13 3.77 11.63
C THR A 38 -0.79 2.53 11.78
N ASP A 39 -1.43 2.10 10.69
CA ASP A 39 -2.41 1.01 10.65
C ASP A 39 -1.81 -0.41 10.69
N GLU A 40 -0.54 -0.59 10.32
CA GLU A 40 0.10 -1.94 10.31
C GLU A 40 0.12 -2.59 11.71
N LYS A 41 0.21 -1.77 12.77
CA LYS A 41 0.26 -2.28 14.16
C LYS A 41 -1.11 -2.61 14.73
N THR A 42 -2.19 -2.07 14.18
CA THR A 42 -3.52 -2.15 14.81
C THR A 42 -4.12 -3.56 14.69
N TRP A 43 -3.89 -4.25 13.56
CA TRP A 43 -4.50 -5.56 13.28
C TRP A 43 -3.66 -6.77 13.72
N GLN A 44 -2.38 -6.58 14.05
CA GLN A 44 -1.51 -7.68 14.47
C GLN A 44 -2.00 -8.36 15.77
N GLY A 45 -2.73 -7.61 16.61
CA GLY A 45 -3.37 -8.14 17.81
C GLY A 45 -4.52 -9.11 17.54
N ASP A 46 -5.13 -9.03 16.35
CA ASP A 46 -6.28 -9.85 15.95
C ASP A 46 -5.86 -11.17 15.27
N ILE A 47 -4.54 -11.35 15.03
CA ILE A 47 -4.01 -12.60 14.47
C ILE A 47 -3.92 -13.65 15.58
N HIS A 48 -4.90 -14.54 15.60
CA HIS A 48 -4.88 -15.72 16.47
C HIS A 48 -4.00 -16.82 15.86
N THR A 49 -2.80 -17.03 16.40
CA THR A 49 -1.79 -17.96 15.85
C THR A 49 -2.23 -19.42 15.82
N ASN A 50 -3.11 -19.83 16.74
CA ASN A 50 -3.71 -21.16 16.77
C ASN A 50 -4.81 -21.38 15.71
N ARG A 51 -5.18 -20.32 14.97
CA ARG A 51 -6.18 -20.37 13.88
C ARG A 51 -5.55 -20.23 12.50
N LEU A 52 -4.21 -20.16 12.41
CA LEU A 52 -3.52 -20.13 11.14
C LEU A 52 -3.58 -21.50 10.46
N SER A 53 -4.03 -21.52 9.21
CA SER A 53 -4.12 -22.73 8.39
C SER A 53 -2.77 -23.19 7.84
N TYR A 54 -1.80 -22.27 7.76
CA TYR A 54 -0.50 -22.51 7.15
C TYR A 54 0.65 -21.97 8.00
N ALA A 55 1.87 -22.41 7.67
CA ALA A 55 3.09 -21.83 8.24
C ALA A 55 3.33 -20.40 7.73
N LYS A 56 4.03 -19.58 8.52
CA LYS A 56 4.34 -18.18 8.17
C LYS A 56 5.02 -18.02 6.80
N SER A 57 5.90 -18.94 6.43
CA SER A 57 6.56 -18.95 5.11
C SER A 57 5.59 -19.13 3.95
N GLN A 58 4.49 -19.85 4.15
CA GLN A 58 3.49 -20.05 3.11
C GLN A 58 2.74 -18.75 2.78
N TYR A 59 2.47 -17.91 3.77
CA TYR A 59 1.87 -16.59 3.53
C TYR A 59 2.80 -15.65 2.77
N GLN A 60 4.12 -15.78 2.95
CA GLN A 60 5.09 -15.07 2.11
C GLN A 60 5.00 -15.52 0.65
N ASN A 61 4.93 -16.84 0.41
CA ASN A 61 4.74 -17.37 -0.94
C ASN A 61 3.43 -16.86 -1.58
N PHE A 62 2.34 -16.78 -0.80
CA PHE A 62 1.07 -16.22 -1.26
C PHE A 62 1.18 -14.73 -1.58
N ALA A 63 1.87 -13.95 -0.75
CA ALA A 63 2.10 -12.54 -1.02
C ALA A 63 2.98 -12.32 -2.26
N ASP A 64 3.99 -13.17 -2.49
CA ASP A 64 4.83 -13.13 -3.69
C ASP A 64 4.05 -13.51 -4.96
N ALA A 65 3.17 -14.51 -4.86
CA ALA A 65 2.27 -14.90 -5.93
C ALA A 65 1.34 -13.73 -6.31
N LEU A 66 0.69 -13.11 -5.32
CA LEU A 66 -0.16 -11.94 -5.54
C LEU A 66 0.61 -10.78 -6.20
N LEU A 67 1.83 -10.49 -5.75
CA LEU A 67 2.65 -9.43 -6.36
C LEU A 67 2.91 -9.71 -7.84
N SER A 68 3.19 -10.97 -8.17
CA SER A 68 3.41 -11.40 -9.55
C SER A 68 2.13 -11.26 -10.38
N SER A 69 0.96 -11.57 -9.80
CA SER A 69 -0.34 -11.42 -10.44
C SER A 69 -0.69 -9.97 -10.78
N PHE A 70 -0.31 -9.00 -9.94
CA PHE A 70 -0.52 -7.57 -10.21
C PHE A 70 0.51 -6.94 -11.18
N GLN A 71 1.58 -7.66 -11.52
CA GLN A 71 2.67 -7.15 -12.38
C GLN A 71 2.66 -7.78 -13.78
N GLY A 72 1.55 -8.40 -14.18
CA GLY A 72 1.38 -8.96 -15.51
C GLY A 72 1.57 -7.91 -16.61
N THR A 73 2.28 -8.27 -17.68
CA THR A 73 2.59 -7.36 -18.81
C THR A 73 1.33 -6.86 -19.54
N TRP A 74 0.20 -7.56 -19.38
CA TRP A 74 -1.05 -7.31 -20.12
C TRP A 74 -2.24 -6.98 -19.20
N GLY A 75 -1.99 -6.71 -17.92
CA GLY A 75 -3.02 -6.55 -16.90
C GLY A 75 -2.81 -7.50 -15.73
N ASP A 76 -3.74 -7.46 -14.79
CA ASP A 76 -3.73 -8.33 -13.62
C ASP A 76 -4.14 -9.76 -14.00
N ASP A 77 -3.60 -10.75 -13.30
CA ASP A 77 -4.10 -12.13 -13.35
C ASP A 77 -5.11 -12.33 -12.23
N GLU A 78 -6.38 -11.95 -12.48
CA GLU A 78 -7.41 -11.97 -11.44
C GLU A 78 -7.72 -13.38 -10.95
N ASP A 79 -7.61 -14.39 -11.83
CA ASP A 79 -7.83 -15.78 -11.44
C ASP A 79 -6.75 -16.27 -10.47
N ALA A 80 -5.48 -15.91 -10.69
CA ALA A 80 -4.41 -16.19 -9.74
C ALA A 80 -4.63 -15.47 -8.39
N ILE A 81 -5.15 -14.24 -8.41
CA ILE A 81 -5.52 -13.51 -7.20
C ILE A 81 -6.62 -14.26 -6.45
N TYR A 82 -7.68 -14.67 -7.13
CA TYR A 82 -8.79 -15.44 -6.54
C TYR A 82 -8.33 -16.78 -5.98
N ASP A 83 -7.38 -17.45 -6.64
CA ASP A 83 -6.86 -18.72 -6.18
C ASP A 83 -6.09 -18.61 -4.86
N VAL A 84 -5.35 -17.52 -4.65
CA VAL A 84 -4.74 -17.23 -3.35
C VAL A 84 -5.80 -16.99 -2.28
N PHE A 85 -6.81 -16.17 -2.55
CA PHE A 85 -7.89 -15.92 -1.57
C PHE A 85 -8.71 -17.16 -1.25
N ARG A 86 -8.90 -18.07 -2.22
CA ARG A 86 -9.54 -19.38 -2.00
C ARG A 86 -8.77 -20.27 -1.01
N GLN A 87 -7.47 -20.05 -0.82
CA GLN A 87 -6.70 -20.79 0.20
C GLN A 87 -6.97 -20.31 1.63
N MET A 88 -7.50 -19.09 1.82
CA MET A 88 -7.71 -18.54 3.15
C MET A 88 -8.91 -19.22 3.82
N LYS A 89 -8.77 -19.70 5.06
CA LYS A 89 -9.83 -20.44 5.75
C LYS A 89 -10.32 -19.76 7.02
N THR A 90 -9.58 -18.77 7.51
CA THR A 90 -9.93 -18.01 8.73
C THR A 90 -9.59 -16.54 8.57
N ASP A 91 -10.20 -15.70 9.41
CA ASP A 91 -9.84 -14.28 9.52
C ASP A 91 -8.34 -14.12 9.83
N SER A 92 -7.77 -14.97 10.67
CA SER A 92 -6.33 -14.96 10.98
C SER A 92 -5.46 -15.22 9.75
N ASP A 93 -5.91 -16.04 8.79
CA ASP A 93 -5.15 -16.32 7.57
C ASP A 93 -5.05 -15.07 6.69
N VAL A 94 -6.15 -14.34 6.53
CA VAL A 94 -6.20 -13.09 5.75
C VAL A 94 -5.34 -12.01 6.41
N LEU A 95 -5.46 -11.84 7.73
CA LEU A 95 -4.63 -10.88 8.46
C LEU A 95 -3.14 -11.25 8.41
N GLN A 96 -2.82 -12.55 8.47
CA GLN A 96 -1.43 -13.02 8.36
C GLN A 96 -0.89 -12.86 6.93
N LEU A 97 -1.74 -12.97 5.91
CA LEU A 97 -1.40 -12.65 4.52
C LEU A 97 -1.14 -11.14 4.35
N GLU A 98 -2.00 -10.29 4.90
CA GLU A 98 -1.83 -8.83 4.91
C GLU A 98 -0.50 -8.44 5.58
N LEU A 99 -0.20 -9.08 6.72
CA LEU A 99 1.07 -8.90 7.44
C LEU A 99 2.27 -9.42 6.64
N ALA A 100 2.13 -10.56 5.95
CA ALA A 100 3.19 -11.13 5.13
C ALA A 100 3.49 -10.25 3.90
N TRP A 101 2.45 -9.63 3.33
CA TRP A 101 2.59 -8.62 2.29
C TRP A 101 3.31 -7.38 2.82
N GLY A 102 2.85 -6.83 3.93
CA GLY A 102 3.42 -5.62 4.54
C GLY A 102 3.18 -4.38 3.68
N LYS A 103 4.25 -3.66 3.34
CA LYS A 103 4.23 -2.66 2.26
C LYS A 103 5.16 -3.13 1.15
N ARG A 104 4.60 -3.32 -0.04
CA ARG A 104 5.37 -3.74 -1.22
C ARG A 104 5.38 -2.64 -2.25
N THR A 105 6.56 -2.43 -2.83
CA THR A 105 6.70 -1.55 -3.97
C THR A 105 6.31 -2.31 -5.23
N PHE A 106 5.36 -1.77 -5.98
CA PHE A 106 4.94 -2.35 -7.25
C PHE A 106 4.77 -1.25 -8.30
N PHE A 107 4.91 -1.63 -9.56
CA PHE A 107 4.75 -0.74 -10.71
C PHE A 107 3.32 -0.80 -11.18
N THR A 108 2.66 0.35 -11.33
CA THR A 108 1.34 0.43 -11.99
C THR A 108 1.56 0.97 -13.40
N ILE A 109 1.08 0.21 -14.39
CA ILE A 109 1.14 0.63 -15.79
C ILE A 109 0.20 1.83 -16.01
N ARG A 110 -0.90 1.89 -15.25
CA ARG A 110 -1.90 2.98 -15.32
C ARG A 110 -1.29 4.35 -15.07
N ASP A 111 -0.44 4.44 -14.05
CA ASP A 111 0.10 5.72 -13.56
C ASP A 111 1.59 5.88 -13.94
N GLY A 112 2.23 4.83 -14.51
CA GLY A 112 3.63 4.85 -14.97
C GLY A 112 4.64 5.04 -13.83
N LEU A 113 4.25 4.74 -12.60
CA LEU A 113 4.98 5.08 -11.38
C LEU A 113 5.05 3.90 -10.42
N TYR A 114 6.09 3.88 -9.60
CA TYR A 114 6.24 2.93 -8.50
C TYR A 114 5.56 3.48 -7.26
N TYR A 115 4.76 2.64 -6.60
CA TYR A 115 4.13 2.97 -5.33
C TYR A 115 4.36 1.86 -4.33
N SER A 116 4.48 2.23 -3.06
CA SER A 116 4.57 1.29 -1.95
C SER A 116 3.22 1.28 -1.23
N ALA A 117 2.55 0.12 -1.21
CA ALA A 117 1.20 0.01 -0.69
C ALA A 117 0.97 -1.32 0.05
N THR A 118 -0.01 -1.32 0.94
CA THR A 118 -0.52 -2.54 1.58
C THR A 118 -1.35 -3.36 0.59
N LEU A 119 -1.62 -4.63 0.92
CA LEU A 119 -2.40 -5.49 0.04
C LEU A 119 -3.81 -4.93 -0.18
N SER A 120 -4.47 -4.43 0.87
CA SER A 120 -5.77 -3.75 0.76
C SER A 120 -5.74 -2.54 -0.19
N GLU A 121 -4.69 -1.72 -0.11
CA GLU A 121 -4.52 -0.56 -1.01
C GLU A 121 -4.28 -1.00 -2.46
N VAL A 122 -3.52 -2.10 -2.67
CA VAL A 122 -3.33 -2.66 -4.02
C VAL A 122 -4.62 -3.20 -4.59
N LEU A 123 -5.37 -4.01 -3.83
CA LEU A 123 -6.64 -4.58 -4.26
C LEU A 123 -7.62 -3.49 -4.68
N THR A 124 -7.82 -2.48 -3.83
CA THR A 124 -8.75 -1.38 -4.11
C THR A 124 -8.28 -0.45 -5.23
N GLY A 125 -6.96 -0.36 -5.45
CA GLY A 125 -6.37 0.47 -6.49
C GLY A 125 -6.29 -0.17 -7.87
N GLN A 126 -6.19 -1.50 -7.93
CA GLN A 126 -6.02 -2.29 -9.16
C GLN A 126 -7.31 -2.99 -9.61
N LEU A 127 -8.04 -3.61 -8.69
CA LEU A 127 -9.26 -4.34 -9.01
C LEU A 127 -10.47 -3.40 -9.13
N SER A 128 -11.37 -3.72 -10.03
CA SER A 128 -12.69 -3.10 -10.13
C SER A 128 -13.59 -3.53 -8.96
N ASN A 129 -14.66 -2.76 -8.72
CA ASN A 129 -15.64 -3.09 -7.68
C ASN A 129 -16.26 -4.49 -7.85
N LYS A 130 -16.37 -5.00 -9.08
CA LYS A 130 -16.91 -6.35 -9.33
C LYS A 130 -15.92 -7.44 -8.91
N GLU A 131 -14.63 -7.21 -9.12
CA GLU A 131 -13.57 -8.16 -8.80
C GLU A 131 -13.31 -8.18 -7.29
N ILE A 132 -13.35 -7.00 -6.64
CA ILE A 132 -13.35 -6.90 -5.17
C ILE A 132 -14.55 -7.64 -4.58
N ALA A 133 -15.75 -7.46 -5.15
CA ALA A 133 -16.94 -8.20 -4.70
C ALA A 133 -16.74 -9.72 -4.81
N LYS A 134 -16.05 -10.20 -5.85
CA LYS A 134 -15.72 -11.63 -6.02
C LYS A 134 -14.70 -12.13 -4.99
N VAL A 135 -13.70 -11.32 -4.63
CA VAL A 135 -12.79 -11.64 -3.51
C VAL A 135 -13.59 -11.74 -2.20
N ASN A 136 -14.46 -10.77 -1.92
CA ASN A 136 -15.30 -10.77 -0.72
C ASN A 136 -16.30 -11.96 -0.71
N GLU A 137 -16.82 -12.37 -1.87
CA GLU A 137 -17.64 -13.58 -2.00
C GLU A 137 -16.85 -14.85 -1.68
N ILE A 138 -15.62 -14.98 -2.18
CA ILE A 138 -14.73 -16.11 -1.86
C ILE A 138 -14.48 -16.19 -0.35
N LEU A 139 -14.15 -15.05 0.28
CA LEU A 139 -13.86 -14.99 1.71
C LEU A 139 -15.10 -15.32 2.54
N SER A 140 -16.23 -14.70 2.25
CA SER A 140 -17.49 -14.98 2.96
C SER A 140 -17.96 -16.43 2.76
N GLY A 141 -17.73 -17.03 1.58
CA GLY A 141 -17.95 -18.45 1.32
C GLY A 141 -17.11 -19.38 2.21
N ASN A 142 -15.94 -18.92 2.65
CA ASN A 142 -15.08 -19.61 3.61
C ASN A 142 -15.39 -19.24 5.08
N GLY A 143 -16.44 -18.45 5.33
CA GLY A 143 -16.82 -18.00 6.67
C GLY A 143 -15.90 -16.92 7.25
N ILE A 144 -15.18 -16.19 6.39
CA ILE A 144 -14.30 -15.07 6.75
C ILE A 144 -15.11 -13.77 6.71
N ASN A 145 -14.95 -12.93 7.73
CA ASN A 145 -15.72 -11.68 7.89
C ASN A 145 -14.96 -10.45 7.36
N ILE A 146 -13.68 -10.60 7.05
CA ILE A 146 -12.85 -9.53 6.49
C ILE A 146 -13.28 -9.25 5.05
N THR A 147 -13.37 -7.96 4.72
CA THR A 147 -13.76 -7.45 3.40
C THR A 147 -12.84 -6.33 2.96
N PHE A 148 -12.60 -6.25 1.66
CA PHE A 148 -11.84 -5.18 1.01
C PHE A 148 -12.74 -4.21 0.25
#